data_AF-A0A8X7R9M7-F1
#
_entry.id   AF-A0A8X7R9M7-F1
#
_cell.length_a   1.000
_cell.length_b   1.000
_cell.length_c   1.000
_cell.angle_alpha   90.00
_cell.angle_beta   90.00
_cell.angle_gamma   90.00
#
_symmetry.space_group_name_H-M   'P 1'
#
loop_
_entity.id
_entity.type
_entity.pdbx_description
1 polymer ?
#
loop_
_entity_poly.entity_id
_entity_poly.type
_entity_poly.pdbx_seq_one_letter_code
_entity_poly.pdbx_strand_id
1 'polypeptide(L)' 'MEIDLRDMKRSSRTLTGFNGSSEQMIGTIRFLVYAGDVTRTVKFSVIRAKVPYNAILGTPWLHSMKAIPSTYH' A
#
# COMPACT_ATOMS: atom_id res chain seq x y z
N MET A 1 3.45 8.41 8.81
CA MET A 1 3.85 8.64 7.41
C MET A 1 3.03 9.81 6.91
N GLU A 2 3.67 10.97 6.76
CA GLU A 2 3.01 12.13 6.16
C GLU A 2 3.05 11.96 4.64
N ILE A 3 1.91 12.16 3.97
CA ILE A 3 1.78 12.01 2.53
C ILE A 3 1.30 13.36 2.00
N ASP A 4 2.11 14.03 1.19
CA ASP A 4 1.61 15.20 0.46
C ASP A 4 0.67 14.74 -0.67
N LEU A 5 -0.58 15.18 -0.58
CA LEU A 5 -1.60 14.87 -1.57
C LEU A 5 -1.31 15.53 -2.92
N ARG A 6 -0.41 16.51 -2.99
CA ARG A 6 -0.01 17.21 -4.22
C ARG A 6 0.80 16.32 -5.15
N ASP A 7 1.59 15.39 -4.61
CA ASP A 7 2.44 14.47 -5.38
C ASP A 7 1.69 13.24 -5.91
N MET A 8 0.38 13.18 -5.63
CA MET A 8 -0.44 12.03 -5.93
C MET A 8 -1.23 12.22 -7.23
N LYS A 9 -1.28 11.16 -8.04
CA LYS A 9 -2.23 11.09 -9.16
C LYS A 9 -3.62 10.76 -8.62
N ARG A 10 -4.52 11.74 -8.63
CA ARG A 10 -5.93 11.56 -8.22
C ARG A 10 -6.61 10.43 -8.98
N SER A 11 -7.51 9.75 -8.31
CA SER A 11 -8.35 8.71 -8.89
C SER A 11 -9.72 8.73 -8.22
N SER A 12 -10.77 8.34 -8.94
CA SER A 12 -12.13 8.24 -8.43
C SER A 12 -12.56 6.79 -8.21
N ARG A 13 -11.60 5.88 -8.04
CA ARG A 13 -11.86 4.44 -7.89
C ARG A 13 -12.21 4.13 -6.43
N THR A 14 -13.08 3.15 -6.23
CA THR A 14 -13.41 2.62 -4.91
C THR A 14 -12.62 1.35 -4.62
N LEU A 15 -12.23 1.16 -3.36
CA LEU A 15 -11.56 -0.02 -2.84
C LEU A 15 -12.50 -0.73 -1.85
N THR A 16 -12.84 -1.97 -2.14
CA THR A 16 -13.73 -2.78 -1.29
C THR A 16 -12.90 -3.70 -0.40
N GLY A 17 -13.10 -3.59 0.91
CA GLY A 17 -12.47 -4.43 1.92
C GLY A 17 -13.19 -5.76 2.10
N PHE A 18 -12.56 -6.66 2.85
CA PHE A 18 -13.09 -8.00 3.14
C PHE A 18 -14.45 -7.98 3.86
N ASN A 19 -14.68 -6.98 4.70
CA ASN A 19 -15.95 -6.77 5.41
C ASN A 19 -17.07 -6.21 4.51
N GLY A 20 -16.86 -6.12 3.18
CA GLY A 20 -17.80 -5.53 2.24
C GLY A 20 -17.86 -3.99 2.27
N SER A 21 -17.19 -3.35 3.23
CA SER A 21 -17.05 -1.89 3.27
C SER A 21 -16.24 -1.40 2.08
N SER A 22 -16.59 -0.23 1.57
CA SER A 22 -15.99 0.33 0.37
C SER A 22 -15.55 1.76 0.63
N GLU A 23 -14.28 2.04 0.41
CA GLU A 23 -13.66 3.34 0.65
C GLU A 23 -13.24 3.97 -0.67
N GLN A 24 -13.49 5.28 -0.82
CA GLN A 24 -12.99 5.99 -1.99
C GLN A 24 -11.47 6.16 -1.91
N MET A 25 -10.81 5.82 -3.01
CA MET A 25 -9.39 6.06 -3.20
C MET A 25 -9.16 7.55 -3.44
N ILE A 26 -8.22 8.14 -2.72
CA ILE A 26 -7.83 9.53 -2.94
C ILE A 26 -6.96 9.61 -4.21
N GLY A 27 -6.12 8.60 -4.42
CA GLY A 27 -5.28 8.50 -5.61
C GLY A 27 -4.18 7.46 -5.49
N THR A 28 -3.19 7.58 -6.36
CA THR A 28 -2.00 6.71 -6.37
C THR A 28 -0.72 7.49 -6.30
N ILE A 29 0.23 7.00 -5.52
CA ILE A 29 1.54 7.61 -5.28
C ILE A 29 2.64 6.55 -5.41
N ARG A 30 3.85 6.97 -5.79
CA ARG A 30 5.01 6.08 -5.84
C ARG A 30 5.89 6.36 -4.63
N PHE A 31 6.15 5.33 -3.83
CA PHE A 31 7.08 5.42 -2.71
C PHE A 31 8.23 4.45 -2.90
N LEU A 32 9.40 4.85 -2.40
CA LEU A 32 10.54 3.98 -2.29
C LEU A 32 10.42 3.20 -0.97
N VAL A 33 10.31 1.89 -1.06
CA VAL A 33 10.20 0.99 0.10
C VAL A 33 11.55 0.31 0.29
N TYR A 34 12.08 0.45 1.50
CA TYR A 34 13.31 -0.18 1.96
C TYR A 34 12.96 -1.33 2.88
N ALA A 35 13.39 -2.55 2.56
CA ALA A 35 13.18 -3.72 3.40
C ALA A 35 14.42 -4.64 3.31
N GLY A 36 15.08 -4.85 4.45
CA GLY A 36 16.39 -5.50 4.47
C GLY A 36 17.42 -4.70 3.67
N ASP A 37 18.11 -5.37 2.76
CA ASP A 37 19.09 -4.82 1.82
C ASP A 37 18.49 -4.43 0.46
N VAL A 38 17.19 -4.63 0.26
CA VAL A 38 16.51 -4.39 -1.02
C VAL A 38 15.66 -3.12 -0.95
N THR A 39 15.80 -2.30 -1.99
CA THR A 39 15.01 -1.08 -2.20
C THR A 39 14.16 -1.21 -3.46
N ARG A 40 12.86 -0.94 -3.39
CA ARG A 40 11.95 -0.96 -4.54
C ARG A 40 11.00 0.23 -4.57
N THR A 41 10.80 0.79 -5.76
CA THR A 41 9.73 1.76 -6.01
C THR A 41 8.40 1.02 -6.14
N VAL A 42 7.46 1.32 -5.25
CA VAL A 42 6.15 0.69 -5.17
C VAL A 42 5.08 1.73 -5.43
N LYS A 43 4.10 1.37 -6.27
CA LYS A 43 2.90 2.20 -6.48
C LYS A 43 1.85 1.84 -5.43
N PHE A 44 1.53 2.78 -4.56
CA PHE A 44 0.48 2.65 -3.56
C PHE A 44 -0.83 3.27 -4.03
N SER A 45 -1.93 2.65 -3.59
CA SER A 45 -3.27 3.22 -3.60
C SER A 45 -3.52 3.83 -2.23
N VAL A 46 -3.87 5.12 -2.19
CA VAL A 46 -4.08 5.85 -0.93
C VAL A 46 -5.57 5.99 -0.67
N ILE A 47 -6.02 5.56 0.50
CA ILE A 47 -7.38 5.72 1.02
C ILE A 47 -7.32 6.49 2.34
N ARG A 48 -8.43 7.13 2.73
CA ARG A 48 -8.57 7.74 4.05
C ARG A 48 -9.45 6.84 4.92
N ALA A 49 -8.85 5.93 5.67
CA ALA A 49 -9.57 5.02 6.56
C ALA A 49 -8.92 4.97 7.94
N LYS A 50 -9.73 4.77 8.99
CA LYS A 50 -9.25 4.55 10.36
C LYS A 50 -9.02 3.05 10.56
N VAL A 51 -7.87 2.56 10.11
CA VAL A 51 -7.47 1.14 10.14
C VAL A 51 -6.25 0.93 11.05
N PRO A 52 -6.04 -0.28 11.58
CA PRO A 52 -4.91 -0.58 12.46
C PRO A 52 -3.56 -0.65 11.73
N TYR A 53 -3.54 -0.53 10.40
CA TYR A 53 -2.34 -0.65 9.57
C TYR A 53 -2.11 0.63 8.76
N ASN A 54 -0.84 1.05 8.63
CA ASN A 54 -0.48 2.23 7.83
C ASN A 54 -0.31 1.93 6.33
N ALA A 55 0.08 0.70 5.99
CA ALA A 55 0.30 0.26 4.61
C ALA A 55 0.06 -1.24 4.50
N ILE A 56 -0.37 -1.69 3.32
CA ILE A 56 -0.57 -3.11 3.00
C ILE A 56 0.30 -3.43 1.79
N LEU A 57 1.20 -4.40 1.96
CA LEU A 57 2.04 -4.94 0.89
C LEU A 57 1.54 -6.34 0.55
N GLY A 58 0.90 -6.46 -0.60
CA GLY A 58 0.36 -7.74 -1.05
C GLY A 58 1.42 -8.68 -1.59
N THR A 59 0.98 -9.89 -1.92
CA THR A 59 1.77 -10.96 -2.54
C THR A 59 2.61 -10.53 -3.75
N PRO A 60 2.11 -9.66 -4.68
CA PRO A 60 2.94 -9.22 -5.80
C PRO A 60 4.21 -8.48 -5.37
N TRP A 61 4.14 -7.68 -4.29
CA TRP A 61 5.32 -7.02 -3.75
C TRP A 61 6.27 -8.03 -3.11
N LEU A 62 5.77 -8.95 -2.29
CA LEU A 62 6.58 -10.02 -1.67
C LEU A 62 7.33 -10.85 -2.73
N HIS A 63 6.65 -11.25 -3.80
CA HIS A 63 7.27 -11.97 -4.91
C HIS A 63 8.34 -11.14 -5.62
N SER A 64 8.10 -9.83 -5.84
CA SER A 64 9.09 -8.92 -6.44
C SER A 64 10.36 -8.76 -5.60
N MET A 65 10.23 -8.94 -4.28
CA MET A 65 11.32 -8.89 -3.32
C MET A 65 12.01 -10.24 -3.13
N LYS A 66 11.50 -11.32 -3.72
CA LYS A 66 11.88 -12.71 -3.40
C LYS A 66 11.82 -12.99 -1.89
N ALA A 67 10.90 -12.34 -1.20
CA ALA A 67 10.75 -12.45 0.25
C ALA A 67 10.03 -13.76 0.60
N ILE A 68 10.56 -14.48 1.60
CA ILE A 68 9.90 -15.64 2.20
C ILE A 68 9.25 -15.17 3.51
N PRO A 69 7.92 -15.15 3.62
CA PRO A 69 7.27 -14.78 4.85
C PRO A 69 7.58 -15.82 5.93
N SER A 70 8.15 -15.37 7.05
CA SER A 70 8.28 -16.20 8.25
C SER A 70 6.98 -16.10 9.05
N THR A 71 6.41 -17.25 9.41
CA THR A 71 5.32 -17.33 10.39
C THR A 71 5.94 -17.68 11.74
N TYR A 72 5.74 -16.82 12.74
CA TYR A 72 6.00 -17.20 14.12
C TYR A 72 4.92 -18.21 14.55
N HIS A 73 5.34 -19.31 15.18
CA HIS A 73 4.49 -20.45 15.50
C HIS A 73 4.02 -20.44 16.95
#